data_AF-A0A9Y1EID9-F1
#
_entry.id   AF-A0A9Y1EID9-F1
#
_cell.length_a   1.000
_cell.length_b   1.000
_cell.length_c   1.000
_cell.angle_alpha   90.00
_cell.angle_beta   90.00
_cell.angle_gamma   90.00
#
_symmetry.space_group_name_H-M   'P 1'
#
loop_
_entity.id
_entity.type
_entity.pdbx_description
1 polymer ?
#
loop_
_entity_poly.entity_id
_entity_poly.type
_entity_poly.pdbx_seq_one_letter_code
_entity_poly.pdbx_strand_id
1 'polypeptide(L)'
;MGKKKAQQPSPSSDDLLNTLGDFTSKENWDSFFTIRGSDDSFEWYAEWTELQGSLLPLLQGAPPSSLQILVPGCGNSRLSEHVYDAGFHAITNIDFSKVAISDMLRRNVRDRPNMRWRVMDMTQMQFTNETFDVILDKGGLDALMEPELGSKLGYQYLSEVRRILKSGGKFICLTLAESHVLGLLFPKFRFGWNISIYAIPQKPSSKPNLQTFMVVAEKENSSLLHEIISSFNHSSLVCNRDQAIGLCEAFEKENQIRKEYLDGADIIYSLEDLQLGAKGDLTKLNPGHRIQLTLGGHGCSKYSYKAILLDAKEDSGPFSYYCGVFIVPKTRAHEWLFSSEGGQWQVVESSKAARLIMVLLDTSHSSADMEVIQVTY
;
A
#
# COMPACT_ATOMS: atom_id res chain seq x y z
N MET A 1 33.92 -16.56 -51.20
CA MET A 1 33.71 -15.26 -50.50
C MET A 1 32.35 -15.32 -49.79
N GLY A 2 32.34 -15.67 -48.51
CA GLY A 2 31.12 -15.68 -47.70
C GLY A 2 30.82 -14.26 -47.22
N LYS A 3 29.63 -13.75 -47.57
CA LYS A 3 29.14 -12.45 -47.08
C LYS A 3 28.94 -12.54 -45.57
N LYS A 4 29.77 -11.80 -44.81
CA LYS A 4 29.51 -11.50 -43.39
C LYS A 4 28.17 -10.75 -43.31
N LYS A 5 27.16 -11.36 -42.69
CA LYS A 5 25.98 -10.61 -42.23
C LYS A 5 26.47 -9.66 -41.14
N ALA A 6 26.32 -8.36 -41.36
CA ALA A 6 26.51 -7.37 -40.33
C ALA A 6 25.46 -7.62 -39.24
N GLN A 7 25.91 -7.88 -38.01
CA GLN A 7 25.05 -7.78 -36.83
C GLN A 7 24.68 -6.31 -36.66
N GLN A 8 23.38 -6.01 -36.70
CA GLN A 8 22.89 -4.70 -36.27
C GLN A 8 23.24 -4.53 -34.78
N PRO A 9 23.64 -3.33 -34.34
CA PRO A 9 23.86 -3.06 -32.93
C PRO A 9 22.55 -3.32 -32.18
N SER A 10 22.63 -4.08 -31.07
CA SER A 10 21.52 -4.22 -30.14
C SER A 10 21.13 -2.83 -29.63
N PRO A 11 19.84 -2.48 -29.60
CA PRO A 11 19.39 -1.18 -29.08
C PRO A 11 19.88 -0.98 -27.63
N SER A 12 20.19 0.26 -27.26
CA SER A 12 20.63 0.57 -25.89
C SER A 12 19.50 0.36 -24.88
N SER A 13 19.82 0.17 -23.60
CA SER A 13 18.81 -0.02 -22.55
C SER A 13 17.82 1.14 -22.48
N ASP A 14 18.29 2.36 -22.70
CA ASP A 14 17.50 3.58 -22.63
C ASP A 14 16.55 3.69 -23.83
N ASP A 15 16.99 3.25 -25.02
CA ASP A 15 16.13 3.20 -26.22
C ASP A 15 14.99 2.18 -26.04
N LEU A 16 15.23 1.06 -25.36
CA LEU A 16 14.22 0.04 -25.07
C LEU A 16 13.22 0.48 -23.99
N LEU A 17 13.67 1.21 -22.98
CA LEU A 17 12.79 1.77 -21.94
C LEU A 17 11.86 2.84 -22.51
N ASN A 18 12.36 3.70 -23.40
CA ASN A 18 11.54 4.71 -24.07
C ASN A 18 10.44 4.11 -24.95
N THR A 19 10.56 2.83 -25.36
CA THR A 19 9.53 2.12 -26.11
C THR A 19 8.48 1.40 -25.25
N LEU A 20 8.70 1.28 -23.93
CA LEU A 20 7.72 0.65 -23.03
C LEU A 20 6.46 1.52 -22.87
N GLY A 21 6.61 2.85 -22.79
CA GLY A 21 5.48 3.79 -22.76
C GLY A 21 4.60 3.66 -21.51
N ASP A 22 3.73 2.64 -21.50
CA ASP A 22 2.83 2.27 -20.39
C ASP A 22 3.44 1.10 -19.62
N PHE A 23 3.84 1.36 -18.37
CA PHE A 23 4.47 0.36 -17.50
C PHE A 23 3.48 -0.65 -16.91
N THR A 24 2.18 -0.48 -17.13
CA THR A 24 1.11 -1.40 -16.70
C THR A 24 0.70 -2.39 -17.79
N SER A 25 1.18 -2.21 -19.03
CA SER A 25 0.87 -3.09 -20.14
C SER A 25 1.74 -4.34 -20.15
N LYS A 26 1.08 -5.50 -20.05
CA LYS A 26 1.73 -6.81 -20.19
C LYS A 26 2.41 -6.98 -21.55
N GLU A 27 1.78 -6.51 -22.63
CA GLU A 27 2.30 -6.64 -23.99
C GLU A 27 3.60 -5.85 -24.20
N ASN A 28 3.70 -4.66 -23.59
CA ASN A 28 4.90 -3.83 -23.64
C ASN A 28 6.06 -4.53 -22.92
N TRP A 29 5.81 -5.12 -21.75
CA TRP A 29 6.81 -5.89 -21.01
C TRP A 29 7.20 -7.20 -21.70
N ASP A 30 6.24 -7.98 -22.20
CA ASP A 30 6.53 -9.19 -22.98
C ASP A 30 7.44 -8.86 -24.19
N SER A 31 7.22 -7.72 -24.85
CA SER A 31 8.05 -7.23 -25.96
C SER A 31 9.44 -6.83 -25.48
N PHE A 32 9.54 -6.06 -24.39
CA PHE A 32 10.82 -5.65 -23.80
C PHE A 32 11.70 -6.85 -23.43
N PHE A 33 11.15 -7.84 -22.72
CA PHE A 33 11.89 -9.04 -22.32
C PHE A 33 12.28 -9.90 -23.53
N THR A 34 11.41 -9.99 -24.55
CA THR A 34 11.74 -10.70 -25.80
C THR A 34 12.92 -10.06 -26.53
N ILE A 35 12.99 -8.73 -26.57
CA ILE A 35 14.06 -8.00 -27.27
C ILE A 35 15.40 -8.11 -26.53
N ARG A 36 15.41 -8.03 -25.20
CA ARG A 36 16.66 -8.16 -24.41
C ARG A 36 17.21 -9.58 -24.42
N GLY A 37 16.34 -10.59 -24.35
CA GLY A 37 16.75 -11.99 -24.22
C GLY A 37 17.23 -12.38 -22.82
N SER A 38 17.60 -13.66 -22.66
CA SER A 38 17.80 -14.30 -21.35
C SER A 38 19.12 -13.96 -20.63
N ASP A 39 20.13 -13.50 -21.38
CA ASP A 39 21.50 -13.36 -20.88
C ASP A 39 21.81 -11.95 -20.35
N ASP A 40 20.90 -10.99 -20.55
CA ASP A 40 21.03 -9.59 -20.13
C ASP A 40 20.02 -9.24 -19.03
N SER A 41 20.43 -9.33 -17.76
CA SER A 41 19.59 -8.95 -16.63
C SER A 41 19.51 -7.43 -16.51
N PHE A 42 18.32 -6.90 -16.22
CA PHE A 42 18.10 -5.48 -16.02
C PHE A 42 17.74 -5.20 -14.56
N GLU A 43 18.36 -4.18 -13.96
CA GLU A 43 18.06 -3.78 -12.59
C GLU A 43 17.52 -2.36 -12.45
N TRP A 44 16.35 -2.29 -11.84
CA TRP A 44 15.78 -1.05 -11.34
C TRP A 44 16.38 -0.67 -9.98
N TYR A 45 16.60 0.63 -9.83
CA TYR A 45 16.99 1.36 -8.62
C TYR A 45 18.40 1.11 -8.10
N ALA A 46 18.64 -0.03 -7.46
CA ALA A 46 19.88 -0.29 -6.75
C ALA A 46 20.35 -1.71 -7.00
N GLU A 47 21.67 -1.87 -7.08
CA GLU A 47 22.32 -3.15 -7.28
C GLU A 47 22.39 -3.93 -5.97
N TRP A 48 22.51 -5.26 -6.05
CA TRP A 48 22.64 -6.11 -4.87
C TRP A 48 23.75 -5.64 -3.90
N THR A 49 24.88 -5.15 -4.44
CA THR A 49 26.00 -4.67 -3.62
C THR A 49 25.64 -3.50 -2.72
N GLU A 50 24.66 -2.69 -3.12
CA GLU A 50 24.17 -1.52 -2.36
C GLU A 50 23.05 -1.93 -1.40
N LEU A 51 22.23 -2.92 -1.79
CA LEU A 51 21.06 -3.37 -1.05
C LEU A 51 21.38 -4.32 0.10
N GLN A 52 22.31 -5.26 -0.08
CA GLN A 52 22.51 -6.39 0.84
C GLN A 52 22.74 -5.99 2.29
N GLY A 53 23.47 -4.88 2.53
CA GLY A 53 23.81 -4.41 3.87
C GLY A 53 22.59 -3.92 4.65
N SER A 54 21.59 -3.37 3.96
CA SER A 54 20.35 -2.88 4.56
C SER A 54 19.24 -3.94 4.54
N LEU A 55 19.20 -4.79 3.52
CA LEU A 55 18.15 -5.79 3.33
C LEU A 55 18.34 -7.03 4.23
N LEU A 56 19.54 -7.62 4.26
CA LEU A 56 19.77 -8.87 4.99
C LEU A 56 19.43 -8.79 6.49
N PRO A 57 19.73 -7.70 7.22
CA PRO A 57 19.30 -7.56 8.62
C PRO A 57 17.79 -7.63 8.81
N LEU A 58 16.98 -7.18 7.86
CA LEU A 58 15.52 -7.19 7.95
C LEU A 58 14.90 -8.59 7.79
N LEU A 59 15.65 -9.47 7.11
CA LEU A 59 15.30 -10.89 6.90
C LEU A 59 15.77 -11.78 8.06
N GLN A 60 16.52 -11.22 9.03
CA GLN A 60 16.91 -11.94 10.25
C GLN A 60 15.74 -11.99 11.24
N GLY A 61 15.61 -13.09 11.98
CA GLY A 61 14.56 -13.26 13.00
C GLY A 61 13.89 -14.64 12.99
N ALA A 62 13.98 -15.35 11.88
CA ALA A 62 13.63 -16.77 11.76
C ALA A 62 14.73 -17.50 11.00
N PRO A 63 14.84 -18.84 11.11
CA PRO A 63 15.77 -19.61 10.30
C PRO A 63 15.57 -19.28 8.81
N PRO A 64 16.62 -18.94 8.04
CA PRO A 64 16.50 -18.57 6.62
C PRO A 64 15.74 -19.60 5.76
N SER A 65 15.84 -20.87 6.13
CA SER A 65 15.13 -21.99 5.49
C SER A 65 13.61 -22.02 5.71
N SER A 66 13.09 -21.22 6.64
CA SER A 66 11.68 -21.22 7.03
C SER A 66 10.87 -20.04 6.52
N LEU A 67 11.54 -18.93 6.15
CA LEU A 67 10.88 -17.72 5.68
C LEU A 67 10.31 -17.89 4.27
N GLN A 68 9.00 -17.72 4.14
CA GLN A 68 8.32 -17.63 2.84
C GLN A 68 8.45 -16.21 2.30
N ILE A 69 9.22 -16.06 1.23
CA ILE A 69 9.46 -14.76 0.58
C ILE A 69 8.69 -14.71 -0.74
N LEU A 70 7.98 -13.62 -0.99
CA LEU A 70 7.38 -13.29 -2.28
C LEU A 70 8.15 -12.13 -2.94
N VAL A 71 8.48 -12.26 -4.22
CA VAL A 71 9.02 -11.18 -5.06
C VAL A 71 8.03 -10.92 -6.21
N PRO A 72 7.12 -9.94 -6.07
CA PRO A 72 6.19 -9.55 -7.11
C PRO A 72 6.84 -8.62 -8.14
N GLY A 73 6.34 -8.66 -9.39
CA GLY A 73 6.92 -7.91 -10.50
C GLY A 73 8.40 -8.22 -10.68
N CYS A 74 8.78 -9.51 -10.57
CA CYS A 74 10.19 -9.89 -10.47
C CYS A 74 11.01 -9.57 -11.73
N GLY A 75 10.35 -9.43 -12.89
CA GLY A 75 11.01 -9.21 -14.18
C GLY A 75 12.14 -10.21 -14.43
N ASN A 76 13.26 -9.70 -14.92
CA ASN A 76 14.52 -10.43 -15.09
C ASN A 76 15.62 -9.99 -14.09
N SER A 77 15.22 -9.40 -12.96
CA SER A 77 16.10 -8.98 -11.88
C SER A 77 16.85 -10.17 -11.28
N ARG A 78 18.09 -9.95 -10.83
CA ARG A 78 18.89 -10.96 -10.13
C ARG A 78 18.67 -10.93 -8.61
N LEU A 79 17.81 -10.03 -8.11
CA LEU A 79 17.54 -9.88 -6.69
C LEU A 79 17.20 -11.24 -6.02
N SER A 80 16.30 -12.01 -6.61
CA SER A 80 15.91 -13.32 -6.08
C SER A 80 17.05 -14.34 -6.10
N GLU A 81 17.94 -14.27 -7.10
CA GLU A 81 19.15 -15.11 -7.16
C GLU A 81 20.07 -14.81 -5.98
N HIS A 82 20.30 -13.53 -5.71
CA HIS A 82 21.17 -13.08 -4.63
C HIS A 82 20.59 -13.38 -3.25
N VAL A 83 19.29 -13.17 -3.05
CA VAL A 83 18.60 -13.53 -1.80
C VAL A 83 18.65 -15.04 -1.56
N TYR A 84 18.51 -15.85 -2.62
CA TYR A 84 18.66 -17.30 -2.54
C TYR A 84 20.08 -17.69 -2.12
N ASP A 85 21.10 -17.14 -2.79
CA ASP A 85 22.51 -17.44 -2.53
C ASP A 85 22.96 -16.95 -1.13
N ALA A 86 22.22 -16.00 -0.53
CA ALA A 86 22.39 -15.58 0.86
C ALA A 86 21.75 -16.54 1.90
N GLY A 87 21.10 -17.63 1.45
CA GLY A 87 20.59 -18.72 2.29
C GLY A 87 19.06 -18.77 2.44
N PHE A 88 18.31 -17.87 1.78
CA PHE A 88 16.85 -17.83 1.84
C PHE A 88 16.25 -18.58 0.66
N HIS A 89 15.94 -19.86 0.83
CA HIS A 89 15.63 -20.72 -0.31
C HIS A 89 14.15 -20.76 -0.72
N ALA A 90 13.22 -20.40 0.18
CA ALA A 90 11.78 -20.47 -0.06
C ALA A 90 11.23 -19.17 -0.70
N ILE A 91 11.72 -18.88 -1.91
CA ILE A 91 11.34 -17.69 -2.67
C ILE A 91 10.31 -18.04 -3.74
N THR A 92 9.18 -17.33 -3.74
CA THR A 92 8.21 -17.34 -4.82
C THR A 92 8.29 -16.04 -5.60
N ASN A 93 8.52 -16.14 -6.90
CA ASN A 93 8.62 -15.03 -7.82
C ASN A 93 7.38 -15.00 -8.71
N ILE A 94 6.78 -13.82 -8.84
CA ILE A 94 5.64 -13.62 -9.73
C ILE A 94 5.85 -12.43 -10.66
N ASP A 95 5.32 -12.56 -11.86
CA ASP A 95 5.28 -11.51 -12.88
C ASP A 95 4.13 -11.82 -13.85
N PHE A 96 3.46 -10.80 -14.38
CA PHE A 96 2.43 -11.02 -15.40
C PHE A 96 2.99 -11.40 -16.78
N SER A 97 4.30 -11.20 -17.00
CA SER A 97 5.00 -11.53 -18.23
C SER A 97 5.34 -13.01 -18.21
N LYS A 98 4.76 -13.74 -19.17
CA LYS A 98 5.09 -15.16 -19.35
C LYS A 98 6.52 -15.33 -19.85
N VAL A 99 7.03 -14.36 -20.60
CA VAL A 99 8.40 -14.37 -21.13
C VAL A 99 9.40 -14.29 -19.96
N ALA A 100 9.28 -13.28 -19.10
CA ALA A 100 10.15 -13.12 -17.93
C ALA A 100 10.16 -14.37 -17.03
N ILE A 101 8.98 -14.88 -16.67
CA ILE A 101 8.85 -16.07 -15.82
C ILE A 101 9.49 -17.31 -16.46
N SER A 102 9.30 -17.51 -17.77
CA SER A 102 9.85 -18.68 -18.46
C SER A 102 11.38 -18.64 -18.51
N ASP A 103 11.96 -17.47 -18.78
CA ASP A 103 13.40 -17.30 -18.89
C ASP A 103 14.07 -17.38 -17.51
N MET A 104 13.49 -16.73 -16.50
CA MET A 104 14.02 -16.81 -15.14
C MET A 104 13.93 -18.21 -14.54
N LEU A 105 12.87 -18.97 -14.83
CA LEU A 105 12.77 -20.38 -14.46
C LEU A 105 13.89 -21.20 -15.11
N ARG A 106 14.09 -21.08 -16.43
CA ARG A 106 15.13 -21.83 -17.15
C ARG A 106 16.53 -21.53 -16.63
N ARG A 107 16.78 -20.25 -16.35
CA ARG A 107 18.05 -19.75 -15.81
C ARG A 107 18.35 -20.30 -14.42
N ASN A 108 17.34 -20.52 -13.58
CA ASN A 108 17.54 -20.83 -12.16
C ASN A 108 17.20 -22.27 -11.75
N VAL A 109 16.46 -23.04 -12.55
CA VAL A 109 15.94 -24.36 -12.15
C VAL A 109 17.03 -25.38 -11.77
N ARG A 110 18.25 -25.25 -12.29
CA ARG A 110 19.38 -26.16 -11.98
C ARG A 110 20.10 -25.78 -10.70
N ASP A 111 20.49 -24.51 -10.57
CA ASP A 111 21.36 -24.05 -9.48
C ASP A 111 20.56 -23.62 -8.24
N ARG A 112 19.29 -23.22 -8.42
CA ARG A 112 18.41 -22.71 -7.36
C ARG A 112 17.03 -23.39 -7.41
N PRO A 113 16.97 -24.72 -7.27
CA PRO A 113 15.78 -25.53 -7.56
C PRO A 113 14.59 -25.27 -6.64
N ASN A 114 14.81 -24.64 -5.48
CA ASN A 114 13.72 -24.37 -4.52
C ASN A 114 12.96 -23.07 -4.83
N MET A 115 13.45 -22.23 -5.75
CA MET A 115 12.70 -21.06 -6.18
C MET A 115 11.49 -21.45 -7.02
N ARG A 116 10.37 -20.77 -6.76
CA ARG A 116 9.12 -20.93 -7.52
C ARG A 116 8.95 -19.73 -8.45
N TRP A 117 8.52 -19.98 -9.68
CA TRP A 117 8.29 -18.95 -10.70
C TRP A 117 6.88 -19.12 -11.24
N ARG A 118 6.03 -18.09 -11.15
CA ARG A 118 4.61 -18.18 -11.56
C ARG A 118 4.19 -16.94 -12.34
N VAL A 119 3.50 -17.16 -13.45
CA VAL A 119 2.81 -16.08 -14.16
C VAL A 119 1.60 -15.66 -13.33
N MET A 120 1.58 -14.43 -12.83
CA MET A 120 0.51 -13.93 -11.98
C MET A 120 0.50 -12.40 -11.96
N ASP A 121 -0.70 -11.82 -11.98
CA ASP A 121 -0.94 -10.40 -11.76
C ASP A 121 -0.86 -10.07 -10.27
N MET A 122 0.01 -9.13 -9.89
CA MET A 122 0.20 -8.73 -8.50
C MET A 122 -0.96 -7.93 -7.91
N THR A 123 -1.88 -7.42 -8.74
CA THR A 123 -3.12 -6.77 -8.28
C THR A 123 -4.22 -7.77 -7.92
N GLN A 124 -4.07 -9.05 -8.29
CA GLN A 124 -5.03 -10.13 -8.06
C GLN A 124 -4.31 -11.46 -7.79
N MET A 125 -3.62 -11.55 -6.65
CA MET A 125 -2.77 -12.68 -6.32
C MET A 125 -3.58 -13.89 -5.83
N GLN A 126 -3.28 -15.05 -6.42
CA GLN A 126 -3.96 -16.32 -6.11
C GLN A 126 -3.30 -17.05 -4.93
N PHE A 127 -2.99 -16.33 -3.87
CA PHE A 127 -2.48 -16.88 -2.61
C PHE A 127 -3.54 -16.78 -1.52
N THR A 128 -3.50 -17.70 -0.56
CA THR A 128 -4.31 -17.61 0.65
C THR A 128 -3.85 -16.43 1.52
N ASN A 129 -4.73 -15.96 2.40
CA ASN A 129 -4.37 -14.93 3.37
C ASN A 129 -3.20 -15.41 4.24
N GLU A 130 -2.35 -14.48 4.69
CA GLU A 130 -1.28 -14.76 5.65
C GLU A 130 -0.35 -15.92 5.22
N THR A 131 0.07 -15.91 3.96
CA THR A 131 0.96 -16.93 3.37
C THR A 131 2.43 -16.57 3.52
N PHE A 132 2.80 -15.29 3.37
CA PHE A 132 4.20 -14.86 3.27
C PHE A 132 4.68 -14.15 4.53
N ASP A 133 5.93 -14.41 4.88
CA ASP A 133 6.64 -13.72 5.96
C ASP A 133 7.25 -12.41 5.46
N VAL A 134 7.72 -12.39 4.22
CA VAL A 134 8.30 -11.20 3.57
C VAL A 134 7.77 -11.05 2.16
N ILE A 135 7.43 -9.83 1.79
CA ILE A 135 7.16 -9.44 0.39
C ILE A 135 8.22 -8.39 0.03
N LEU A 136 9.02 -8.68 -0.99
CA LEU A 136 10.12 -7.84 -1.46
C LEU A 136 9.78 -7.25 -2.83
N ASP A 137 9.31 -6.01 -2.83
CA ASP A 137 8.99 -5.25 -4.03
C ASP A 137 10.18 -4.40 -4.47
N LYS A 138 10.49 -4.43 -5.76
CA LYS A 138 11.50 -3.55 -6.36
C LYS A 138 10.98 -2.92 -7.64
N GLY A 139 10.24 -1.82 -7.47
CA GLY A 139 9.68 -1.02 -8.56
C GLY A 139 8.35 -1.53 -9.10
N GLY A 140 7.80 -2.59 -8.50
CA GLY A 140 6.48 -3.10 -8.87
C GLY A 140 5.39 -2.09 -8.51
N LEU A 141 5.44 -1.53 -7.28
CA LEU A 141 4.50 -0.49 -6.87
C LEU A 141 4.60 0.75 -7.77
N ASP A 142 5.82 1.20 -8.05
CA ASP A 142 6.05 2.40 -8.86
C ASP A 142 5.50 2.24 -10.29
N ALA A 143 5.70 1.07 -10.90
CA ALA A 143 5.13 0.75 -12.22
C ALA A 143 3.59 0.80 -12.25
N LEU A 144 2.92 0.50 -11.12
CA LEU A 144 1.45 0.59 -11.00
C LEU A 144 0.93 1.97 -10.59
N MET A 145 1.83 2.91 -10.32
CA MET A 145 1.52 4.25 -9.79
C MET A 145 1.85 5.35 -10.79
N GLU A 146 1.99 5.01 -12.08
CA GLU A 146 2.21 5.97 -13.15
C GLU A 146 1.19 7.12 -13.08
N PRO A 147 1.63 8.39 -12.96
CA PRO A 147 0.75 9.52 -12.66
C PRO A 147 -0.45 9.67 -13.60
N GLU A 148 -0.27 9.36 -14.89
CA GLU A 148 -1.33 9.41 -15.91
C GLU A 148 -2.42 8.34 -15.71
N LEU A 149 -2.10 7.22 -15.08
CA LEU A 149 -3.01 6.09 -14.85
C LEU A 149 -3.66 6.13 -13.47
N GLY A 150 -3.11 6.93 -12.55
CA GLY A 150 -3.63 7.13 -11.20
C GLY A 150 -3.36 5.95 -10.26
N SER A 151 -3.93 5.99 -9.06
CA SER A 151 -3.54 5.12 -7.95
C SER A 151 -4.31 3.79 -7.82
N LYS A 152 -5.22 3.50 -8.75
CA LYS A 152 -6.15 2.35 -8.62
C LYS A 152 -5.42 1.01 -8.57
N LEU A 153 -4.45 0.79 -9.46
CA LEU A 153 -3.71 -0.47 -9.53
C LEU A 153 -2.78 -0.63 -8.32
N GLY A 154 -2.06 0.43 -7.95
CA GLY A 154 -1.27 0.45 -6.71
C GLY A 154 -2.12 0.15 -5.46
N TYR A 155 -3.34 0.70 -5.38
CA TYR A 155 -4.27 0.40 -4.29
C TYR A 155 -4.63 -1.09 -4.22
N GLN A 156 -4.96 -1.69 -5.37
CA GLN A 156 -5.30 -3.12 -5.46
C GLN A 156 -4.11 -3.98 -5.05
N TYR A 157 -2.91 -3.65 -5.54
CA TYR A 157 -1.68 -4.35 -5.17
C TYR A 157 -1.39 -4.24 -3.67
N LEU A 158 -1.41 -3.05 -3.07
CA LEU A 158 -1.17 -2.91 -1.63
C LEU A 158 -2.23 -3.62 -0.77
N SER A 159 -3.46 -3.75 -1.29
CA SER A 159 -4.51 -4.55 -0.63
C SER A 159 -4.16 -6.04 -0.63
N GLU A 160 -3.61 -6.56 -1.74
CA GLU A 160 -3.11 -7.94 -1.82
C GLU A 160 -1.91 -8.16 -0.88
N VAL A 161 -0.97 -7.21 -0.83
CA VAL A 161 0.16 -7.23 0.11
C VAL A 161 -0.35 -7.36 1.54
N ARG A 162 -1.27 -6.49 1.98
CA ARG A 162 -1.84 -6.56 3.35
C ARG A 162 -2.51 -7.91 3.65
N ARG A 163 -3.19 -8.47 2.66
CA ARG A 163 -3.98 -9.71 2.79
C ARG A 163 -3.09 -10.95 2.93
N ILE A 164 -2.05 -11.06 2.11
CA ILE A 164 -1.22 -12.28 2.04
C ILE A 164 -0.03 -12.26 3.00
N LEU A 165 0.29 -11.12 3.59
CA LEU A 165 1.35 -11.01 4.60
C LEU A 165 0.85 -11.52 5.95
N LYS A 166 1.63 -12.39 6.59
CA LYS A 166 1.37 -12.87 7.96
C LYS A 166 1.47 -11.73 8.96
N SER A 167 0.84 -11.90 10.12
CA SER A 167 1.16 -11.07 11.28
C SER A 167 2.64 -11.20 11.65
N GLY A 168 3.30 -10.07 11.94
CA GLY A 168 4.76 -9.97 12.10
C GLY A 168 5.54 -10.02 10.78
N GLY A 169 4.86 -10.17 9.65
CA GLY A 169 5.51 -10.15 8.34
C GLY A 169 5.90 -8.74 7.90
N LYS A 170 6.82 -8.65 6.95
CA LYS A 170 7.34 -7.37 6.42
C LYS A 170 7.08 -7.20 4.93
N PHE A 171 6.52 -6.08 4.55
CA PHE A 171 6.57 -5.57 3.17
C PHE A 171 7.78 -4.65 3.04
N ILE A 172 8.69 -4.98 2.13
CA ILE A 172 9.92 -4.23 1.86
C ILE A 172 9.82 -3.70 0.43
N CYS A 173 9.62 -2.40 0.29
CA CYS A 173 9.41 -1.71 -0.98
C CYS A 173 10.61 -0.85 -1.34
N LEU A 174 11.31 -1.22 -2.41
CA LEU A 174 12.36 -0.39 -3.01
C LEU A 174 11.73 0.53 -4.05
N THR A 175 11.84 1.83 -3.83
CA THR A 175 11.15 2.87 -4.61
C THR A 175 11.99 4.15 -4.69
N LEU A 176 11.63 5.04 -5.61
CA LEU A 176 12.10 6.43 -5.62
C LEU A 176 11.37 7.31 -4.58
N ALA A 177 10.37 6.77 -3.88
CA ALA A 177 9.64 7.45 -2.82
C ALA A 177 9.05 8.79 -3.28
N GLU A 178 8.54 8.83 -4.51
CA GLU A 178 7.86 10.00 -5.03
C GLU A 178 6.58 10.27 -4.22
N SER A 179 6.18 11.54 -4.14
CA SER A 179 5.11 12.00 -3.26
C SER A 179 3.78 11.28 -3.49
N HIS A 180 3.47 10.91 -4.75
CA HIS A 180 2.25 10.17 -5.10
C HIS A 180 2.31 8.69 -4.65
N VAL A 181 3.49 8.06 -4.70
CA VAL A 181 3.71 6.69 -4.19
C VAL A 181 3.59 6.66 -2.67
N LEU A 182 4.28 7.57 -1.97
CA LEU A 182 4.22 7.70 -0.52
C LEU A 182 2.81 8.09 -0.05
N GLY A 183 2.14 8.97 -0.80
CA GLY A 183 0.76 9.39 -0.56
C GLY A 183 -0.24 8.24 -0.62
N LEU A 184 0.08 7.11 -1.26
CA LEU A 184 -0.70 5.88 -1.18
C LEU A 184 -0.15 4.94 -0.09
N LEU A 185 1.16 4.69 -0.07
CA LEU A 185 1.79 3.70 0.80
C LEU A 185 1.57 4.03 2.29
N PHE A 186 1.80 5.28 2.70
CA PHE A 186 1.70 5.68 4.10
C PHE A 186 0.28 5.51 4.68
N PRO A 187 -0.78 6.05 4.05
CA PRO A 187 -2.14 5.78 4.51
C PRO A 187 -2.47 4.28 4.49
N LYS A 188 -2.04 3.55 3.45
CA LYS A 188 -2.31 2.11 3.35
C LYS A 188 -1.68 1.26 4.42
N PHE A 189 -0.60 1.72 5.03
CA PHE A 189 0.03 1.06 6.17
C PHE A 189 -0.01 1.94 7.43
N ARG A 190 -1.10 2.68 7.62
CA ARG A 190 -1.30 3.51 8.83
C ARG A 190 -1.62 2.68 10.07
N PHE A 191 -2.75 1.99 10.05
CA PHE A 191 -3.27 1.29 11.23
C PHE A 191 -2.89 -0.18 11.21
N GLY A 192 -2.27 -0.64 12.29
CA GLY A 192 -1.79 -2.02 12.46
C GLY A 192 -0.43 -2.28 11.82
N TRP A 193 0.35 -1.24 11.52
CA TRP A 193 1.64 -1.36 10.86
C TRP A 193 2.64 -0.33 11.38
N ASN A 194 3.87 -0.80 11.53
CA ASN A 194 5.03 0.05 11.76
C ASN A 194 5.74 0.33 10.44
N ILE A 195 6.10 1.59 10.16
CA ILE A 195 6.79 1.97 8.93
C ILE A 195 8.17 2.52 9.28
N SER A 196 9.19 1.99 8.61
CA SER A 196 10.56 2.50 8.63
C SER A 196 11.06 2.81 7.22
N ILE A 197 11.85 3.87 7.06
CA ILE A 197 12.40 4.28 5.76
C ILE A 197 13.92 4.31 5.84
N TYR A 198 14.57 3.65 4.89
CA TYR A 198 16.02 3.61 4.76
C TYR A 198 16.44 4.26 3.44
N ALA A 199 17.44 5.13 3.50
CA ALA A 199 18.11 5.63 2.30
C ALA A 199 19.15 4.59 1.85
N ILE A 200 19.08 4.13 0.60
CA ILE A 200 20.07 3.19 0.08
C ILE A 200 21.33 3.97 -0.30
N PRO A 201 22.52 3.58 0.19
CA PRO A 201 23.77 4.21 -0.20
C PRO A 201 24.02 4.03 -1.70
N GLN A 202 24.42 5.11 -2.38
CA GLN A 202 24.79 5.08 -3.78
C GLN A 202 26.29 5.28 -3.96
N LYS A 203 26.86 4.67 -5.00
CA LYS A 203 28.28 4.91 -5.33
C LYS A 203 28.50 6.37 -5.79
N PRO A 204 29.58 7.05 -5.34
CA PRO A 204 29.84 8.46 -5.67
C PRO A 204 30.03 8.76 -7.16
N SER A 205 30.33 7.75 -7.98
CA SER A 205 30.68 7.89 -9.40
C SER A 205 29.49 7.76 -10.35
N SER A 206 28.36 7.21 -9.90
CA SER A 206 27.10 7.24 -10.64
C SER A 206 26.42 8.55 -10.29
N LYS A 207 26.39 9.52 -11.21
CA LYS A 207 25.57 10.73 -11.03
C LYS A 207 24.14 10.29 -10.67
N PRO A 208 23.55 10.69 -9.54
CA PRO A 208 22.12 10.58 -9.39
C PRO A 208 21.52 11.96 -9.55
N ASN A 209 20.51 12.05 -10.41
CA ASN A 209 19.41 12.95 -10.10
C ASN A 209 18.50 12.32 -9.02
N LEU A 210 18.52 11.00 -8.79
CA LEU A 210 17.53 10.32 -7.94
C LEU A 210 18.17 9.29 -7.01
N GLN A 211 17.69 9.25 -5.75
CA GLN A 211 18.10 8.30 -4.71
C GLN A 211 17.04 7.21 -4.52
N THR A 212 17.49 5.98 -4.28
CA THR A 212 16.63 4.85 -3.93
C THR A 212 16.37 4.81 -2.43
N PHE A 213 15.11 4.58 -2.07
CA PHE A 213 14.67 4.36 -0.70
C PHE A 213 14.10 2.96 -0.54
N MET A 214 14.26 2.41 0.66
CA MET A 214 13.62 1.17 1.08
C MET A 214 12.62 1.50 2.18
N VAL A 215 11.33 1.40 1.84
CA VAL A 215 10.23 1.56 2.80
C VAL A 215 9.85 0.18 3.31
N VAL A 216 9.92 0.00 4.63
CA VAL A 216 9.59 -1.25 5.31
C VAL A 216 8.32 -1.04 6.11
N ALA A 217 7.26 -1.76 5.77
CA ALA A 217 6.03 -1.82 6.53
C ALA A 217 5.90 -3.19 7.21
N GLU A 218 5.95 -3.22 8.54
CA GLU A 218 5.82 -4.42 9.35
C GLU A 218 4.41 -4.53 9.92
N LYS A 219 3.75 -5.67 9.71
CA LYS A 219 2.37 -5.92 10.17
C LYS A 219 2.38 -6.26 11.65
N GLU A 220 1.68 -5.48 12.46
CA GLU A 220 1.59 -5.70 13.90
C GLU A 220 0.27 -6.40 14.28
N ASN A 221 0.30 -7.12 15.40
CA ASN A 221 -0.92 -7.62 16.04
C ASN A 221 -1.70 -6.50 16.75
N SER A 222 -1.02 -5.39 17.03
CA SER A 222 -1.57 -4.23 17.72
C SER A 222 -2.13 -3.24 16.72
N SER A 223 -3.23 -2.57 17.06
CA SER A 223 -3.71 -1.40 16.33
C SER A 223 -3.05 -0.10 16.81
N LEU A 224 -2.00 -0.19 17.61
CA LEU A 224 -1.24 0.98 18.06
C LEU A 224 -0.65 1.71 16.86
N LEU A 225 -0.70 3.03 16.94
CA LEU A 225 -0.16 3.88 15.90
C LEU A 225 1.24 4.33 16.30
N HIS A 226 2.18 4.17 15.38
CA HIS A 226 3.57 4.58 15.56
C HIS A 226 3.91 5.67 14.55
N GLU A 227 4.70 6.67 14.95
CA GLU A 227 5.35 7.55 13.99
C GLU A 227 6.26 6.73 13.07
N ILE A 228 6.32 7.12 11.80
CA ILE A 228 7.26 6.59 10.83
C ILE A 228 8.68 6.96 11.25
N ILE A 229 9.57 5.98 11.24
CA ILE A 229 10.98 6.15 11.60
C ILE A 229 11.83 6.25 10.34
N SER A 230 12.76 7.20 10.27
CA SER A 230 13.78 7.25 9.21
C SER A 230 15.15 6.85 9.74
N SER A 231 15.93 6.13 8.94
CA SER A 231 17.33 5.80 9.26
C SER A 231 18.33 6.88 8.84
N PHE A 232 17.85 8.01 8.33
CA PHE A 232 18.66 9.08 7.75
C PHE A 232 18.22 10.44 8.28
N ASN A 233 19.17 11.37 8.33
CA ASN A 233 18.90 12.78 8.56
C ASN A 233 18.64 13.47 7.21
N HIS A 234 17.75 14.46 7.16
CA HIS A 234 17.46 15.20 5.93
C HIS A 234 18.71 15.80 5.27
N SER A 235 19.69 16.21 6.07
CA SER A 235 20.98 16.75 5.59
C SER A 235 21.93 15.70 4.99
N SER A 236 21.62 14.41 5.10
CA SER A 236 22.45 13.29 4.60
C SER A 236 21.96 12.69 3.29
N LEU A 237 20.85 13.19 2.75
CA LEU A 237 20.30 12.77 1.47
C LEU A 237 21.16 13.26 0.31
N VAL A 238 21.40 12.39 -0.66
CA VAL A 238 22.29 12.64 -1.82
C VAL A 238 21.47 12.75 -3.12
N CYS A 239 20.13 12.83 -3.02
CA CYS A 239 19.22 13.01 -4.15
C CYS A 239 19.08 14.46 -4.61
N ASN A 240 18.40 14.66 -5.75
CA ASN A 240 17.95 15.99 -6.15
C ASN A 240 17.02 16.61 -5.09
N ARG A 241 16.96 17.95 -5.13
CA ARG A 241 16.22 18.75 -4.15
C ARG A 241 14.72 18.43 -4.13
N ASP A 242 14.12 18.17 -5.29
CA ASP A 242 12.67 17.98 -5.41
C ASP A 242 12.23 16.64 -4.81
N GLN A 243 12.99 15.57 -5.06
CA GLN A 243 12.79 14.25 -4.46
C GLN A 243 12.98 14.31 -2.94
N ALA A 244 14.04 14.97 -2.47
CA ALA A 244 14.28 15.15 -1.05
C ALA A 244 13.14 15.91 -0.37
N ILE A 245 12.70 17.04 -0.94
CA ILE A 245 11.57 17.82 -0.41
C ILE A 245 10.30 16.99 -0.40
N GLY A 246 9.95 16.33 -1.51
CA GLY A 246 8.72 15.53 -1.61
C GLY A 246 8.66 14.40 -0.59
N LEU A 247 9.78 13.72 -0.35
CA LEU A 247 9.90 12.70 0.70
C LEU A 247 9.71 13.30 2.09
N CYS A 248 10.40 14.40 2.39
CA CYS A 248 10.29 15.08 3.69
C CYS A 248 8.87 15.55 3.96
N GLU A 249 8.23 16.21 3.00
CA GLU A 249 6.85 16.70 3.14
C GLU A 249 5.86 15.55 3.35
N ALA A 250 5.99 14.46 2.58
CA ALA A 250 5.13 13.30 2.74
C ALA A 250 5.33 12.64 4.12
N PHE A 251 6.57 12.51 4.58
CA PHE A 251 6.94 11.94 5.87
C PHE A 251 6.42 12.81 7.04
N GLU A 252 6.68 14.11 7.02
CA GLU A 252 6.25 15.06 8.05
C GLU A 252 4.72 15.13 8.12
N LYS A 253 4.06 15.21 6.96
CA LYS A 253 2.59 15.23 6.87
C LYS A 253 1.98 13.97 7.48
N GLU A 254 2.49 12.79 7.14
CA GLU A 254 1.96 11.55 7.69
C GLU A 254 2.23 11.43 9.20
N ASN A 255 3.41 11.82 9.69
CA ASN A 255 3.70 11.80 11.12
C ASN A 255 2.86 12.81 11.90
N GLN A 256 2.52 13.95 11.31
CA GLN A 256 1.57 14.90 11.88
C GLN A 256 0.18 14.28 12.01
N ILE A 257 -0.32 13.62 10.95
CA ILE A 257 -1.59 12.88 10.99
C ILE A 257 -1.55 11.79 12.08
N ARG A 258 -0.44 11.04 12.18
CA ARG A 258 -0.28 9.99 13.20
C ARG A 258 -0.29 10.55 14.63
N LYS A 259 0.31 11.72 14.87
CA LYS A 259 0.25 12.42 16.15
C LYS A 259 -1.18 12.84 16.51
N GLU A 260 -1.89 13.41 15.55
CA GLU A 260 -3.29 13.79 15.74
C GLU A 260 -4.13 12.58 16.16
N TYR A 261 -3.93 11.42 15.50
CA TYR A 261 -4.55 10.14 15.88
C TYR A 261 -4.19 9.66 17.29
N LEU A 262 -2.97 9.90 17.77
CA LEU A 262 -2.52 9.53 19.11
C LEU A 262 -3.04 10.46 20.21
N ASP A 263 -3.19 11.76 19.91
CA ASP A 263 -3.65 12.78 20.86
C ASP A 263 -5.16 12.68 21.16
N GLY A 264 -5.92 11.99 20.30
CA GLY A 264 -7.25 11.46 20.62
C GLY A 264 -8.40 12.47 20.72
N ALA A 265 -8.19 13.75 20.42
CA ALA A 265 -9.24 14.77 20.49
C ALA A 265 -10.04 14.86 19.18
N ASP A 266 -11.35 14.59 19.25
CA ASP A 266 -12.38 14.88 18.22
C ASP A 266 -12.00 14.58 16.75
N ILE A 267 -11.36 13.42 16.54
CA ILE A 267 -10.90 13.03 15.21
C ILE A 267 -12.05 12.53 14.36
N ILE A 268 -12.13 13.08 13.15
CA ILE A 268 -13.07 12.63 12.12
C ILE A 268 -12.31 11.67 11.20
N TYR A 269 -12.65 10.38 11.28
CA TYR A 269 -12.02 9.33 10.48
C TYR A 269 -12.57 9.34 9.04
N SER A 270 -11.74 9.03 8.05
CA SER A 270 -12.27 8.63 6.75
C SER A 270 -12.87 7.22 6.83
N LEU A 271 -13.80 6.88 5.93
CA LEU A 271 -14.30 5.50 5.84
C LEU A 271 -13.15 4.51 5.58
N GLU A 272 -12.17 4.92 4.79
CA GLU A 272 -10.97 4.13 4.48
C GLU A 272 -10.12 3.86 5.73
N ASP A 273 -9.90 4.87 6.58
CA ASP A 273 -9.17 4.70 7.84
C ASP A 273 -9.83 3.65 8.74
N LEU A 274 -11.17 3.68 8.83
CA LEU A 274 -11.92 2.71 9.61
C LEU A 274 -11.85 1.31 8.99
N GLN A 275 -11.93 1.19 7.67
CA GLN A 275 -11.73 -0.09 6.95
C GLN A 275 -10.32 -0.65 7.14
N LEU A 276 -9.32 0.23 7.30
CA LEU A 276 -7.95 -0.14 7.62
C LEU A 276 -7.74 -0.51 9.10
N GLY A 277 -8.75 -0.32 9.95
CA GLY A 277 -8.78 -0.77 11.34
C GLY A 277 -8.50 0.31 12.37
N ALA A 278 -8.62 1.61 12.04
CA ALA A 278 -8.35 2.71 12.97
C ALA A 278 -9.11 2.64 14.31
N LYS A 279 -10.29 2.02 14.28
CA LYS A 279 -11.15 1.78 15.45
C LYS A 279 -11.57 0.32 15.56
N GLY A 280 -10.67 -0.59 15.16
CA GLY A 280 -10.91 -2.02 15.17
C GLY A 280 -11.83 -2.51 14.06
N ASP A 281 -12.35 -3.72 14.23
CA ASP A 281 -13.19 -4.39 13.25
C ASP A 281 -14.62 -3.83 13.24
N LEU A 282 -14.94 -3.04 12.23
CA LEU A 282 -16.28 -2.48 12.04
C LEU A 282 -17.37 -3.54 11.82
N THR A 283 -17.06 -4.82 11.56
CA THR A 283 -18.10 -5.85 11.47
C THR A 283 -18.62 -6.27 12.86
N LYS A 284 -17.83 -5.99 13.91
CA LYS A 284 -18.15 -6.29 15.30
C LYS A 284 -18.76 -5.07 16.00
N LEU A 285 -19.69 -5.34 16.92
CA LEU A 285 -20.22 -4.34 17.83
C LEU A 285 -19.27 -4.17 19.01
N ASN A 286 -18.95 -2.93 19.35
CA ASN A 286 -18.13 -2.57 20.50
C ASN A 286 -18.98 -1.67 21.41
N PRO A 287 -19.60 -2.21 22.48
CA PRO A 287 -20.56 -1.45 23.28
C PRO A 287 -20.04 -0.10 23.77
N GLY A 288 -20.83 0.96 23.60
CA GLY A 288 -20.46 2.32 24.00
C GLY A 288 -19.47 3.03 23.07
N HIS A 289 -19.11 2.42 21.94
CA HIS A 289 -18.21 3.02 20.98
C HIS A 289 -18.89 4.17 20.23
N ARG A 290 -18.19 5.30 20.12
CA ARG A 290 -18.61 6.47 19.36
C ARG A 290 -17.47 6.91 18.44
N ILE A 291 -17.74 6.94 17.13
CA ILE A 291 -16.76 7.27 16.10
C ILE A 291 -17.34 8.39 15.23
N GLN A 292 -16.61 9.50 15.08
CA GLN A 292 -16.95 10.52 14.09
C GLN A 292 -16.27 10.16 12.77
N LEU A 293 -16.98 10.23 11.67
CA LEU A 293 -16.44 9.87 10.36
C LEU A 293 -16.99 10.72 9.24
N THR A 294 -16.27 10.75 8.13
CA THR A 294 -16.76 11.33 6.87
C THR A 294 -17.16 10.20 5.92
N LEU A 295 -18.40 10.23 5.45
CA LEU A 295 -18.93 9.34 4.43
C LEU A 295 -18.93 10.05 3.08
N GLY A 296 -18.52 9.35 2.02
CA GLY A 296 -18.38 9.96 0.69
C GLY A 296 -17.14 10.87 0.56
N GLY A 297 -16.76 11.21 -0.67
CA GLY A 297 -15.52 11.94 -0.93
C GLY A 297 -15.09 11.94 -2.41
N HIS A 298 -13.98 12.63 -2.67
CA HIS A 298 -13.45 12.87 -4.01
C HIS A 298 -13.22 11.54 -4.77
N GLY A 299 -13.92 11.34 -5.89
CA GLY A 299 -13.81 10.15 -6.73
C GLY A 299 -14.81 9.01 -6.42
N CYS A 300 -15.52 9.04 -5.28
CA CYS A 300 -16.49 8.00 -4.91
C CYS A 300 -17.94 8.49 -4.86
N SER A 301 -18.18 9.75 -4.51
CA SER A 301 -19.52 10.32 -4.43
C SER A 301 -19.54 11.81 -4.75
N LYS A 302 -20.70 12.32 -5.17
CA LYS A 302 -20.93 13.75 -5.42
C LYS A 302 -20.97 14.59 -4.14
N TYR A 303 -21.33 13.96 -3.01
CA TYR A 303 -21.50 14.62 -1.71
C TYR A 303 -20.66 13.93 -0.64
N SER A 304 -20.25 14.70 0.37
CA SER A 304 -19.54 14.21 1.54
C SER A 304 -20.31 14.60 2.79
N TYR A 305 -20.55 13.62 3.66
CA TYR A 305 -21.40 13.74 4.83
C TYR A 305 -20.59 13.52 6.10
N LYS A 306 -20.81 14.36 7.11
CA LYS A 306 -20.36 14.04 8.46
C LYS A 306 -21.31 12.99 9.04
N ALA A 307 -20.75 11.94 9.62
CA ALA A 307 -21.51 10.90 10.28
C ALA A 307 -20.91 10.56 11.64
N ILE A 308 -21.72 9.94 12.48
CA ILE A 308 -21.33 9.43 13.78
C ILE A 308 -21.85 8.00 13.89
N LEU A 309 -20.92 7.05 14.02
CA LEU A 309 -21.23 5.66 14.30
C LEU A 309 -21.24 5.48 15.82
N LEU A 310 -22.36 4.97 16.33
CA LEU A 310 -22.57 4.70 17.74
C LEU A 310 -22.99 3.24 17.93
N ASP A 311 -22.25 2.51 18.75
CA ASP A 311 -22.63 1.17 19.21
C ASP A 311 -23.32 1.28 20.56
N ALA A 312 -24.51 0.70 20.67
CA ALA A 312 -25.32 0.76 21.88
C ALA A 312 -24.57 0.17 23.09
N LYS A 313 -24.77 0.78 24.27
CA LYS A 313 -24.11 0.37 25.52
C LYS A 313 -24.65 -0.98 25.99
N GLU A 314 -23.89 -1.75 26.79
CA GLU A 314 -24.27 -3.11 27.21
C GLU A 314 -25.66 -3.20 27.86
N ASP A 315 -26.08 -2.17 28.59
CA ASP A 315 -27.33 -2.14 29.35
C ASP A 315 -28.57 -1.69 28.55
N SER A 316 -28.48 -1.56 27.22
CA SER A 316 -29.52 -0.92 26.39
C SER A 316 -30.74 -1.80 26.03
N GLY A 317 -30.84 -3.01 26.59
CA GLY A 317 -31.98 -3.92 26.40
C GLY A 317 -32.00 -4.63 25.03
N PRO A 318 -33.09 -5.34 24.67
CA PRO A 318 -33.16 -6.08 23.41
C PRO A 318 -33.26 -5.13 22.21
N PHE A 319 -32.40 -5.34 21.22
CA PHE A 319 -32.39 -4.58 19.98
C PHE A 319 -33.44 -5.08 18.98
N SER A 320 -34.10 -4.16 18.29
CA SER A 320 -35.01 -4.44 17.17
C SER A 320 -34.26 -4.53 15.83
N TYR A 321 -33.12 -3.85 15.71
CA TYR A 321 -32.32 -3.77 14.48
C TYR A 321 -30.84 -3.94 14.80
N TYR A 322 -30.10 -4.61 13.92
CA TYR A 322 -28.65 -4.74 14.08
C TYR A 322 -27.93 -3.41 13.77
N CYS A 323 -28.34 -2.73 12.69
CA CYS A 323 -27.82 -1.43 12.30
C CYS A 323 -28.97 -0.53 11.82
N GLY A 324 -29.00 0.72 12.25
CA GLY A 324 -29.93 1.74 11.79
C GLY A 324 -29.19 2.96 11.26
N VAL A 325 -29.76 3.64 10.27
CA VAL A 325 -29.25 4.92 9.76
C VAL A 325 -30.23 6.02 10.14
N PHE A 326 -29.73 7.11 10.73
CA PHE A 326 -30.53 8.25 11.14
C PHE A 326 -30.03 9.51 10.41
N ILE A 327 -30.82 10.01 9.47
CA ILE A 327 -30.48 11.22 8.71
C ILE A 327 -30.99 12.45 9.47
N VAL A 328 -30.07 13.33 9.85
CA VAL A 328 -30.36 14.60 10.55
C VAL A 328 -30.45 15.72 9.53
N PRO A 329 -31.63 16.34 9.33
CA PRO A 329 -31.79 17.48 8.44
C PRO A 329 -30.92 18.66 8.90
N LYS A 330 -30.39 19.44 7.94
CA LYS A 330 -29.56 20.62 8.22
C LYS A 330 -30.22 21.62 9.17
N THR A 331 -31.55 21.74 9.11
CA THR A 331 -32.34 22.65 9.95
C THR A 331 -32.36 22.23 11.41
N ARG A 332 -32.02 20.97 11.71
CA ARG A 332 -32.03 20.40 13.06
C ARG A 332 -30.65 20.01 13.56
N ALA A 333 -29.64 19.95 12.69
CA ALA A 333 -28.28 19.51 13.05
C ALA A 333 -27.64 20.30 14.22
N HIS A 334 -28.10 21.51 14.49
CA HIS A 334 -27.65 22.33 15.61
C HIS A 334 -28.37 22.02 16.94
N GLU A 335 -29.53 21.35 16.92
CA GLU A 335 -30.27 20.96 18.11
C GLU A 335 -29.40 20.07 19.00
N TRP A 336 -29.46 20.30 20.32
CA TRP A 336 -28.67 19.58 21.32
C TRP A 336 -28.73 18.05 21.16
N LEU A 337 -29.90 17.53 20.73
CA LEU A 337 -30.14 16.10 20.50
C LEU A 337 -29.18 15.49 19.46
N PHE A 338 -28.69 16.29 18.50
CA PHE A 338 -27.82 15.81 17.43
C PHE A 338 -26.40 16.39 17.50
N SER A 339 -26.24 17.59 18.07
CA SER A 339 -24.95 18.28 18.14
C SER A 339 -24.11 17.90 19.36
N SER A 340 -24.73 17.40 20.43
CA SER A 340 -24.02 16.99 21.66
C SER A 340 -23.89 15.49 21.78
N GLU A 341 -22.83 15.02 22.43
CA GLU A 341 -22.64 13.59 22.71
C GLU A 341 -23.79 13.02 23.56
N GLY A 342 -24.22 13.73 24.60
CA GLY A 342 -25.33 13.28 25.46
C GLY A 342 -26.63 13.12 24.69
N GLY A 343 -26.93 14.07 23.79
CA GLY A 343 -28.09 13.98 22.90
C GLY A 343 -28.01 12.80 21.92
N GLN A 344 -26.83 12.58 21.33
CA GLN A 344 -26.62 11.47 20.39
C GLN A 344 -26.88 10.11 21.05
N TRP A 345 -26.44 9.92 22.29
CA TRP A 345 -26.74 8.70 23.06
C TRP A 345 -28.23 8.52 23.34
N GLN A 346 -28.97 9.61 23.58
CA GLN A 346 -30.43 9.54 23.74
C GLN A 346 -31.15 9.09 22.46
N VAL A 347 -30.62 9.45 21.27
CA VAL A 347 -31.13 8.95 19.98
C VAL A 347 -30.88 7.45 19.84
N VAL A 348 -29.69 6.96 20.21
CA VAL A 348 -29.35 5.53 20.17
C VAL A 348 -30.32 4.72 21.05
N GLU A 349 -30.51 5.12 22.30
CA GLU A 349 -31.43 4.45 23.25
C GLU A 349 -32.87 4.41 22.73
N SER A 350 -33.32 5.49 22.08
CA SER A 350 -34.67 5.57 21.51
C SER A 350 -34.84 4.73 20.24
N SER A 351 -33.76 4.51 19.47
CA SER A 351 -33.80 3.83 18.17
C SER A 351 -33.95 2.31 18.26
N LYS A 352 -33.59 1.71 19.40
CA LYS A 352 -33.49 0.25 19.60
C LYS A 352 -32.58 -0.45 18.58
N ALA A 353 -31.64 0.27 17.97
CA ALA A 353 -30.63 -0.30 17.08
C ALA A 353 -29.37 -0.67 17.88
N ALA A 354 -28.75 -1.82 17.57
CA ALA A 354 -27.48 -2.21 18.19
C ALA A 354 -26.32 -1.30 17.73
N ARG A 355 -26.36 -0.86 16.48
CA ARG A 355 -25.53 0.21 15.91
C ARG A 355 -26.40 1.28 15.26
N LEU A 356 -26.09 2.55 15.51
CA LEU A 356 -26.70 3.69 14.85
C LEU A 356 -25.65 4.49 14.08
N ILE A 357 -25.91 4.74 12.80
CA ILE A 357 -25.11 5.66 11.97
C ILE A 357 -25.93 6.94 11.81
N MET A 358 -25.56 7.99 12.52
CA MET A 358 -26.19 9.29 12.42
C MET A 358 -25.50 10.12 11.34
N VAL A 359 -26.21 10.49 10.27
CA VAL A 359 -25.69 11.25 9.13
C VAL A 359 -26.19 12.70 9.21
N LEU A 360 -25.26 13.65 9.28
CA LEU A 360 -25.55 15.08 9.47
C LEU A 360 -25.52 15.78 8.11
N LEU A 361 -26.66 16.34 7.69
CA LEU A 361 -26.74 17.17 6.49
C LEU A 361 -26.34 18.62 6.79
N ASP A 362 -25.66 19.26 5.84
CA ASP A 362 -25.25 20.66 5.91
C ASP A 362 -25.69 21.47 4.66
N THR A 363 -25.17 22.69 4.52
CA THR A 363 -25.52 23.60 3.41
C THR A 363 -25.10 23.09 2.04
N SER A 364 -24.06 22.26 1.94
CA SER A 364 -23.60 21.65 0.68
C SER A 364 -24.61 20.66 0.09
N HIS A 365 -25.55 20.18 0.92
CA HIS A 365 -26.59 19.24 0.57
C HIS A 365 -27.92 19.91 0.17
N SER A 366 -27.92 21.23 0.01
CA SER A 366 -29.15 22.03 -0.21
C SER A 366 -29.90 21.74 -1.51
N SER A 367 -29.25 21.13 -2.50
CA SER A 367 -29.82 20.73 -3.80
C SER A 367 -30.06 19.22 -3.93
N ALA A 368 -29.77 18.43 -2.88
CA ALA A 368 -29.97 16.99 -2.89
C ALA A 368 -31.43 16.67 -2.51
N ASP A 369 -32.14 15.98 -3.40
CA ASP A 369 -33.46 15.44 -3.09
C ASP A 369 -33.32 14.31 -2.06
N MET A 370 -34.28 14.18 -1.13
CA MET A 370 -34.22 13.15 -0.07
C MET A 370 -34.19 11.73 -0.65
N GLU A 371 -34.77 11.53 -1.83
CA GLU A 371 -34.70 10.27 -2.59
C GLU A 371 -33.28 9.97 -3.10
N VAL A 372 -32.48 10.98 -3.47
CA VAL A 372 -31.09 10.81 -3.93
C VAL A 372 -30.16 10.40 -2.77
N ILE A 373 -30.45 10.90 -1.56
CA ILE A 373 -29.67 10.56 -0.36
C ILE A 373 -29.93 9.10 0.06
N GLN A 374 -31.13 8.55 -0.16
CA GLN A 374 -31.43 7.15 0.18
C GLN A 374 -30.78 6.11 -0.74
N VAL A 375 -30.46 6.47 -1.99
CA VAL A 375 -30.01 5.52 -3.04
C VAL A 375 -28.48 5.31 -3.07
N THR A 376 -27.71 6.05 -2.27
CA THR A 376 -26.23 6.03 -2.34
C THR A 376 -25.55 5.15 -1.27
N TYR A 377 -26.28 4.21 -0.65
CA TYR A 377 -25.74 3.35 0.42
C TYR A 377 -25.53 1.90 0.00
#